data_AF-A0A9P0JJD5-F1
#
_entry.id   AF-A0A9P0JJD5-F1
#
_cell.length_a   1.000
_cell.length_b   1.000
_cell.length_c   1.000
_cell.angle_alpha   90.00
_cell.angle_beta   90.00
_cell.angle_gamma   90.00
#
_symmetry.space_group_name_H-M   'P 1'
#
loop_
_entity.id
_entity.type
_entity.pdbx_description
1 polymer ?
#
loop_
_entity_poly.entity_id
_entity_poly.type
_entity_poly.pdbx_seq_one_letter_code
_entity_poly.pdbx_strand_id
1 'polypeptide(L)'
;MSYYIYTLEAILHQYNFSLNTCKPETLLKVGSNYPEMAAQEKIIDGFVELLKRDQLDENVPTDSLEKCVGYFNNLFPVLFGTECKLNQTQLLSDYVKGLLSVVDGFNLEATAIRCLIETANVGDIGLLAQHVMTTAEQLHPQLKSIKRKLPPDVNASNLGFNREIFENMYQCYQQSGKIVKTLHDIVKGTVQSLTTDGDVEKGISQDKIKDIAINSSDKIYEQDDLGPVQSIKNSLTLIVSQISDVAKYLQDNEYEISMANKKEEKPVPPINVRADTVKKELEQTKTLTSKLENKESDIKELRKVLKEKQEQLSEMTIRKELAEKKLGNVNKDYELTIEKLQRKLEEAHNNYKKKEKEFEETLDHLQTDIDSLENEKGEMKEKLKLLSKKAQIEVSLPKSISGSQLSSLQSIGPTLPAVVKDSPLLMQEIDNLKRLFHQERNERIKLQNQKVKEQLDTLTPLPSFKNDRDEVLENLFKEGATLKKEILSALTKSSFPPMYKVKPGNGAEAWRRHFLEERDRILSLKLKAVQFQAKVAAETIKRKRGGKIEADFTIFPTKEMAKALTETKSVKVGYLKIPKSCLPTNEKPRIVNLELDFENLQKILKTLLQ
;
A
#
# COMPACT_ATOMS: atom_id res chain seq x y z
N MET A 1 -37.40 -31.36 -8.13
CA MET A 1 -36.71 -30.39 -7.23
C MET A 1 -35.18 -30.34 -7.43
N SER A 2 -34.46 -31.46 -7.30
CA SER A 2 -32.98 -31.52 -7.23
C SER A 2 -32.21 -30.80 -8.35
N TYR A 3 -32.74 -30.80 -9.58
CA TYR A 3 -32.22 -30.03 -10.72
C TYR A 3 -31.92 -28.58 -10.34
N TYR A 4 -32.92 -27.84 -9.84
CA TYR A 4 -32.77 -26.42 -9.47
C TYR A 4 -31.77 -26.20 -8.34
N ILE A 5 -31.67 -27.15 -7.39
CA ILE A 5 -30.72 -27.07 -6.28
C ILE A 5 -29.29 -27.18 -6.83
N TYR A 6 -29.01 -28.10 -7.76
CA TYR A 6 -27.70 -28.18 -8.41
C TYR A 6 -27.42 -26.99 -9.34
N THR A 7 -28.44 -26.42 -10.01
CA THR A 7 -28.26 -25.16 -10.78
C THR A 7 -27.86 -24.01 -9.85
N LEU A 8 -28.49 -23.94 -8.68
CA LEU A 8 -28.25 -22.89 -7.68
C LEU A 8 -26.88 -23.06 -7.00
N GLU A 9 -26.49 -24.29 -6.65
CA GLU A 9 -25.16 -24.63 -6.15
C GLU A 9 -24.07 -24.19 -7.15
N ALA A 10 -24.21 -24.56 -8.43
CA ALA A 10 -23.23 -24.23 -9.47
C ALA A 10 -23.00 -22.72 -9.62
N ILE A 11 -24.09 -21.92 -9.69
CA ILE A 11 -23.96 -20.47 -9.84
C ILE A 11 -23.47 -19.81 -8.54
N LEU A 12 -23.94 -20.24 -7.36
CA LEU A 12 -23.50 -19.68 -6.08
C LEU A 12 -22.03 -19.98 -5.75
N HIS A 13 -21.48 -21.11 -6.22
CA HIS A 13 -20.04 -21.36 -6.15
C HIS A 13 -19.25 -20.39 -7.03
N GLN A 14 -19.76 -19.98 -8.19
CA GLN A 14 -19.15 -18.90 -8.98
C GLN A 14 -19.28 -17.54 -8.28
N TYR A 15 -20.42 -17.19 -7.68
CA TYR A 15 -20.54 -16.00 -6.82
C TYR A 15 -19.46 -16.00 -5.72
N ASN A 16 -19.29 -17.11 -5.00
CA ASN A 16 -18.28 -17.24 -3.94
C ASN A 16 -16.84 -17.06 -4.48
N PHE A 17 -16.51 -17.69 -5.61
CA PHE A 17 -15.20 -17.51 -6.23
C PHE A 17 -14.98 -16.07 -6.71
N SER A 18 -15.93 -15.47 -7.42
CA SER A 18 -15.85 -14.10 -7.92
C SER A 18 -15.78 -13.07 -6.79
N LEU A 19 -16.54 -13.24 -5.69
CA LEU A 19 -16.44 -12.40 -4.49
C LEU A 19 -15.05 -12.43 -3.84
N ASN A 20 -14.35 -13.55 -3.92
CA ASN A 20 -12.98 -13.70 -3.39
C ASN A 20 -11.87 -13.30 -4.37
N THR A 21 -12.19 -13.02 -5.64
CA THR A 21 -11.19 -12.76 -6.70
C THR A 21 -11.38 -11.48 -7.52
N CYS A 22 -12.54 -10.83 -7.41
CA CYS A 22 -12.85 -9.59 -8.13
C CYS A 22 -12.11 -8.36 -7.59
N LYS A 23 -12.25 -7.23 -8.29
CA LYS A 23 -11.71 -5.93 -7.86
C LYS A 23 -12.54 -5.37 -6.67
N PRO A 24 -11.95 -4.60 -5.73
CA PRO A 24 -12.69 -4.01 -4.61
C PRO A 24 -13.92 -3.17 -5.03
N GLU A 25 -13.87 -2.53 -6.19
CA GLU A 25 -14.97 -1.76 -6.77
C GLU A 25 -16.14 -2.67 -7.19
N THR A 26 -15.84 -3.82 -7.77
CA THR A 26 -16.82 -4.86 -8.09
C THR A 26 -17.46 -5.42 -6.81
N LEU A 27 -16.67 -5.67 -5.77
CA LEU A 27 -17.17 -6.13 -4.47
C LEU A 27 -18.16 -5.12 -3.85
N LEU A 28 -17.88 -3.81 -3.94
CA LEU A 28 -18.80 -2.76 -3.47
C LEU A 28 -20.08 -2.70 -4.30
N LYS A 29 -20.00 -2.87 -5.63
CA LYS A 29 -21.17 -2.98 -6.52
C LYS A 29 -22.05 -4.18 -6.13
N VAL A 30 -21.47 -5.36 -5.90
CA VAL A 30 -22.23 -6.54 -5.41
C VAL A 30 -22.85 -6.26 -4.04
N GLY A 31 -22.09 -5.64 -3.12
CA GLY A 31 -22.56 -5.27 -1.79
C GLY A 31 -23.80 -4.36 -1.79
N SER A 32 -23.95 -3.48 -2.78
CA SER A 32 -25.17 -2.66 -2.92
C SER A 32 -26.43 -3.45 -3.31
N ASN A 33 -26.27 -4.64 -3.91
CA ASN A 33 -27.37 -5.53 -4.31
C ASN A 33 -27.67 -6.63 -3.25
N TYR A 34 -26.89 -6.69 -2.15
CA TYR A 34 -27.08 -7.66 -1.08
C TYR A 34 -28.51 -7.71 -0.49
N PRO A 35 -29.24 -6.59 -0.29
CA PRO A 35 -30.61 -6.64 0.25
C PRO A 35 -31.59 -7.44 -0.61
N GLU A 36 -31.39 -7.48 -1.94
CA GLU A 36 -32.21 -8.30 -2.84
C GLU A 36 -31.80 -9.78 -2.80
N MET A 37 -30.49 -10.06 -2.77
CA MET A 37 -29.98 -11.43 -2.64
C MET A 37 -30.47 -12.09 -1.34
N ALA A 38 -30.46 -11.34 -0.23
CA ALA A 38 -30.99 -11.76 1.07
C ALA A 38 -32.54 -11.88 1.09
N ALA A 39 -33.25 -11.38 0.06
CA ALA A 39 -34.66 -11.67 -0.14
C ALA A 39 -34.88 -12.98 -0.91
N GLN A 40 -33.98 -13.34 -1.84
CA GLN A 40 -33.99 -14.64 -2.53
C GLN A 40 -33.58 -15.79 -1.61
N GLU A 41 -32.64 -15.56 -0.69
CA GLU A 41 -32.20 -16.53 0.33
C GLU A 41 -33.38 -17.09 1.14
N LYS A 42 -34.38 -16.24 1.46
CA LYS A 42 -35.60 -16.63 2.18
C LYS A 42 -36.48 -17.64 1.45
N ILE A 43 -36.36 -17.74 0.12
CA ILE A 43 -37.05 -18.77 -0.66
C ILE A 43 -36.46 -20.14 -0.29
N ILE A 44 -35.13 -20.21 -0.17
CA ILE A 44 -34.41 -21.42 0.24
C ILE A 44 -34.74 -21.75 1.70
N ASP A 45 -34.76 -20.76 2.60
CA ASP A 45 -35.21 -20.95 3.99
C ASP A 45 -36.61 -21.55 4.06
N GLY A 46 -37.54 -21.14 3.18
CA GLY A 46 -38.89 -21.72 3.10
C GLY A 46 -38.89 -23.22 2.79
N PHE A 47 -38.12 -23.67 1.80
CA PHE A 47 -37.96 -25.11 1.51
C PHE A 47 -37.25 -25.85 2.66
N VAL A 48 -36.29 -25.22 3.32
CA VAL A 48 -35.61 -25.77 4.50
C VAL A 48 -36.54 -25.85 5.72
N GLU A 49 -37.50 -24.92 5.87
CA GLU A 49 -38.55 -25.02 6.89
C GLU A 49 -39.55 -26.14 6.60
N LEU A 50 -39.96 -26.32 5.33
CA LEU A 50 -40.80 -27.46 4.93
C LEU A 50 -40.10 -28.79 5.24
N LEU A 51 -38.81 -28.92 4.92
CA LEU A 51 -38.01 -30.10 5.26
C LEU A 51 -37.92 -30.32 6.78
N LYS A 52 -37.70 -29.27 7.57
CA LYS A 52 -37.68 -29.33 9.05
C LYS A 52 -39.03 -29.71 9.68
N ARG A 53 -40.14 -29.54 8.95
CA ARG A 53 -41.51 -29.88 9.38
C ARG A 53 -41.98 -31.23 8.84
N ASP A 54 -41.17 -31.93 8.05
CA ASP A 54 -41.55 -33.13 7.28
C ASP A 54 -42.72 -32.86 6.31
N GLN A 55 -42.71 -31.67 5.70
CA GLN A 55 -43.73 -31.13 4.78
C GLN A 55 -43.17 -30.85 3.38
N LEU A 56 -42.04 -31.47 3.03
CA LEU A 56 -41.40 -31.34 1.71
C LEU A 56 -41.73 -32.57 0.85
N ASP A 57 -42.95 -32.61 0.31
CA ASP A 57 -43.44 -33.69 -0.55
C ASP A 57 -43.34 -33.36 -2.06
N GLU A 58 -43.87 -34.27 -2.89
CA GLU A 58 -43.93 -34.14 -4.35
C GLU A 58 -44.96 -33.10 -4.85
N ASN A 59 -45.85 -32.61 -3.98
CA ASN A 59 -46.88 -31.62 -4.30
C ASN A 59 -46.39 -30.17 -4.09
N VAL A 60 -45.25 -29.96 -3.42
CA VAL A 60 -44.69 -28.62 -3.17
C VAL A 60 -44.25 -27.96 -4.49
N PRO A 61 -44.82 -26.78 -4.86
CA PRO A 61 -44.50 -26.10 -6.12
C PRO A 61 -43.08 -25.55 -6.13
N THR A 62 -42.35 -25.79 -7.22
CA THR A 62 -40.94 -25.36 -7.38
C THR A 62 -40.76 -24.02 -8.11
N ASP A 63 -41.83 -23.33 -8.51
CA ASP A 63 -41.80 -22.08 -9.28
C ASP A 63 -41.01 -20.95 -8.60
N SER A 64 -41.02 -20.91 -7.26
CA SER A 64 -40.26 -19.95 -6.47
C SER A 64 -38.76 -20.25 -6.53
N LEU A 65 -38.37 -21.52 -6.49
CA LEU A 65 -36.99 -21.98 -6.62
C LEU A 65 -36.46 -21.74 -8.04
N GLU A 66 -37.29 -21.96 -9.07
CA GLU A 66 -36.93 -21.64 -10.45
C GLU A 66 -36.68 -20.13 -10.65
N LYS A 67 -37.56 -19.28 -10.09
CA LYS A 67 -37.38 -17.82 -10.13
C LYS A 67 -36.12 -17.36 -9.39
N CYS A 68 -35.79 -18.00 -8.27
CA CYS A 68 -34.53 -17.78 -7.54
C CYS A 68 -33.30 -18.16 -8.38
N VAL A 69 -33.31 -19.34 -9.04
CA VAL A 69 -32.27 -19.77 -9.98
C VAL A 69 -32.12 -18.79 -11.15
N GLY A 70 -33.23 -18.35 -11.74
CA GLY A 70 -33.25 -17.36 -12.82
C GLY A 70 -32.65 -16.01 -12.40
N TYR A 71 -33.00 -15.51 -11.21
CA TYR A 71 -32.43 -14.28 -10.65
C TYR A 71 -30.90 -14.35 -10.56
N PHE A 72 -30.35 -15.39 -9.90
CA PHE A 72 -28.91 -15.48 -9.69
C PHE A 72 -28.12 -15.64 -11.00
N ASN A 73 -28.63 -16.44 -11.96
CA ASN A 73 -27.99 -16.62 -13.27
C ASN A 73 -28.02 -15.34 -14.13
N ASN A 74 -29.15 -14.62 -14.15
CA ASN A 74 -29.28 -13.37 -14.93
C ASN A 74 -28.46 -12.22 -14.32
N LEU A 75 -28.39 -12.15 -12.98
CA LEU A 75 -27.68 -11.07 -12.29
C LEU A 75 -26.14 -11.26 -12.26
N PHE A 76 -25.65 -12.51 -12.31
CA PHE A 76 -24.21 -12.80 -12.25
C PHE A 76 -23.37 -12.07 -13.32
N PRO A 77 -23.67 -12.15 -14.64
CA PRO A 77 -22.92 -11.42 -15.65
C PRO A 77 -23.10 -9.90 -15.53
N VAL A 78 -24.26 -9.42 -15.07
CA VAL A 78 -24.52 -7.99 -14.86
C VAL A 78 -23.66 -7.43 -13.73
N LEU A 79 -23.38 -8.21 -12.68
CA LEU A 79 -22.55 -7.79 -11.55
C LEU A 79 -21.05 -7.88 -11.85
N PHE A 80 -20.56 -9.07 -12.23
CA PHE A 80 -19.12 -9.36 -12.34
C PHE A 80 -18.52 -9.06 -13.72
N GLY A 81 -19.34 -9.01 -14.77
CA GLY A 81 -18.90 -8.72 -16.13
C GLY A 81 -17.96 -9.78 -16.73
N THR A 82 -17.38 -9.45 -17.89
CA THR A 82 -16.44 -10.33 -18.62
C THR A 82 -15.00 -10.28 -18.08
N GLU A 83 -14.69 -9.36 -17.16
CA GLU A 83 -13.36 -9.25 -16.57
C GLU A 83 -13.10 -10.26 -15.42
N CYS A 84 -14.15 -10.81 -14.82
CA CYS A 84 -14.00 -11.74 -13.70
C CYS A 84 -13.69 -13.15 -14.20
N LYS A 85 -12.67 -13.79 -13.62
CA LYS A 85 -12.42 -15.22 -13.83
C LYS A 85 -13.57 -16.07 -13.27
N LEU A 86 -13.88 -17.16 -13.95
CA LEU A 86 -14.67 -18.28 -13.43
C LEU A 86 -13.72 -19.32 -12.80
N ASN A 87 -14.19 -20.08 -11.82
CA ASN A 87 -13.51 -21.31 -11.41
C ASN A 87 -13.97 -22.45 -12.32
N GLN A 88 -13.18 -22.72 -13.36
CA GLN A 88 -13.45 -23.72 -14.39
C GLN A 88 -13.62 -25.13 -13.83
N THR A 89 -12.78 -25.52 -12.87
CA THR A 89 -12.81 -26.84 -12.23
C THR A 89 -14.09 -27.04 -11.43
N GLN A 90 -14.44 -26.07 -10.60
CA GLN A 90 -15.66 -26.12 -9.80
C GLN A 90 -16.92 -26.06 -10.68
N LEU A 91 -16.93 -25.18 -11.70
CA LEU A 91 -18.07 -25.03 -12.61
C LEU A 91 -18.34 -26.32 -13.39
N LEU A 92 -17.30 -26.96 -13.95
CA LEU A 92 -17.48 -28.23 -14.66
C LEU A 92 -17.85 -29.37 -13.70
N SER A 93 -17.29 -29.40 -12.48
CA SER A 93 -17.68 -30.37 -11.44
C SER A 93 -19.18 -30.27 -11.10
N ASP A 94 -19.68 -29.05 -10.89
CA ASP A 94 -21.08 -28.81 -10.50
C ASP A 94 -22.05 -29.01 -11.67
N TYR A 95 -21.67 -28.63 -12.89
CA TYR A 95 -22.44 -28.99 -14.08
C TYR A 95 -22.56 -30.52 -14.23
N VAL A 96 -21.49 -31.27 -13.96
CA VAL A 96 -21.50 -32.74 -14.05
C VAL A 96 -22.28 -33.39 -12.91
N LYS A 97 -22.26 -32.84 -11.68
CA LYS A 97 -23.17 -33.27 -10.59
C LYS A 97 -24.64 -33.16 -11.03
N GLY A 98 -25.00 -31.99 -11.54
CA GLY A 98 -26.37 -31.69 -11.95
C GLY A 98 -26.85 -32.53 -13.12
N LEU A 99 -26.04 -32.64 -14.18
CA LEU A 99 -26.35 -33.47 -15.34
C LEU A 99 -26.48 -34.95 -14.98
N LEU A 100 -25.71 -35.47 -14.01
CA LEU A 100 -25.94 -36.82 -13.47
C LEU A 100 -27.32 -36.93 -12.81
N SER A 101 -27.68 -36.02 -11.89
CA SER A 101 -29.00 -36.02 -11.25
C SER A 101 -30.16 -35.83 -12.23
N VAL A 102 -29.93 -35.18 -13.37
CA VAL A 102 -30.92 -35.04 -14.45
C VAL A 102 -31.01 -36.31 -15.29
N VAL A 103 -29.90 -36.98 -15.59
CA VAL A 103 -29.87 -38.27 -16.29
C VAL A 103 -30.53 -39.38 -15.46
N ASP A 104 -30.40 -39.34 -14.13
CA ASP A 104 -31.18 -40.20 -13.23
C ASP A 104 -32.69 -39.88 -13.31
N GLY A 105 -33.06 -38.60 -13.41
CA GLY A 105 -34.43 -38.14 -13.63
C GLY A 105 -35.01 -38.52 -14.99
N PHE A 106 -34.22 -38.47 -16.06
CA PHE A 106 -34.61 -38.96 -17.40
C PHE A 106 -35.04 -40.43 -17.34
N ASN A 107 -34.23 -41.27 -16.67
CA ASN A 107 -34.55 -42.68 -16.49
C ASN A 107 -35.82 -42.89 -15.66
N LEU A 108 -36.00 -42.14 -14.57
CA LEU A 108 -37.18 -42.24 -13.70
C LEU A 108 -38.47 -41.90 -14.44
N GLU A 109 -38.54 -40.70 -15.04
CA GLU A 109 -39.75 -40.21 -15.71
C GLU A 109 -40.05 -41.04 -16.98
N ALA A 110 -39.03 -41.44 -17.76
CA ALA A 110 -39.23 -42.30 -18.91
C ALA A 110 -39.68 -43.72 -18.53
N THR A 111 -39.20 -44.26 -17.39
CA THR A 111 -39.70 -45.54 -16.86
C THR A 111 -41.15 -45.41 -16.41
N ALA A 112 -41.52 -44.31 -15.73
CA ALA A 112 -42.90 -44.03 -15.35
C ALA A 112 -43.83 -43.96 -16.58
N ILE A 113 -43.44 -43.24 -17.64
CA ILE A 113 -44.16 -43.23 -18.92
C ILE A 113 -44.32 -44.65 -19.48
N ARG A 114 -43.25 -45.47 -19.49
CA ARG A 114 -43.30 -46.85 -19.99
C ARG A 114 -44.19 -47.78 -19.15
N CYS A 115 -44.39 -47.49 -17.87
CA CYS A 115 -45.29 -48.23 -16.97
C CYS A 115 -46.76 -47.77 -17.06
N LEU A 116 -47.03 -46.53 -17.49
CA LEU A 116 -48.37 -45.96 -17.55
C LEU A 116 -49.07 -46.18 -18.91
N ILE A 117 -48.34 -46.48 -19.98
CA ILE A 117 -48.87 -46.78 -21.32
C ILE A 117 -49.44 -48.21 -21.39
N GLU A 118 -50.58 -48.38 -22.08
CA GLU A 118 -51.16 -49.70 -22.39
C GLU A 118 -50.15 -50.67 -23.06
N THR A 119 -49.97 -51.86 -22.48
CA THR A 119 -48.92 -52.80 -22.90
C THR A 119 -49.11 -53.43 -24.29
N ALA A 120 -50.28 -53.29 -24.90
CA ALA A 120 -50.61 -53.92 -26.19
C ALA A 120 -49.95 -53.25 -27.40
N ASN A 121 -49.63 -51.95 -27.32
CA ASN A 121 -48.97 -51.20 -28.39
C ASN A 121 -48.11 -50.08 -27.79
N VAL A 122 -46.83 -50.01 -28.17
CA VAL A 122 -45.85 -49.09 -27.55
C VAL A 122 -45.92 -47.67 -28.13
N GLY A 123 -46.22 -47.53 -29.43
CA GLY A 123 -46.43 -46.25 -30.12
C GLY A 123 -45.32 -45.18 -29.99
N ASP A 124 -45.62 -43.96 -30.45
CA ASP A 124 -44.61 -42.90 -30.61
C ASP A 124 -44.00 -42.46 -29.26
N ILE A 125 -44.83 -42.27 -28.24
CA ILE A 125 -44.41 -41.77 -26.93
C ILE A 125 -43.70 -42.86 -26.10
N GLY A 126 -44.11 -44.12 -26.23
CA GLY A 126 -43.39 -45.24 -25.62
C GLY A 126 -42.02 -45.48 -26.27
N LEU A 127 -41.92 -45.33 -27.59
CA LEU A 127 -40.64 -45.38 -28.31
C LEU A 127 -39.74 -44.17 -27.97
N LEU A 128 -40.32 -42.99 -27.74
CA LEU A 128 -39.58 -41.81 -27.25
C LEU A 128 -39.02 -42.07 -25.85
N ALA A 129 -39.84 -42.56 -24.91
CA ALA A 129 -39.38 -42.90 -23.55
C ALA A 129 -38.28 -43.97 -23.58
N GLN A 130 -38.42 -45.00 -24.42
CA GLN A 130 -37.37 -46.02 -24.60
C GLN A 130 -36.05 -45.42 -25.10
N HIS A 131 -36.12 -44.43 -26.02
CA HIS A 131 -34.94 -43.71 -26.51
C HIS A 131 -34.30 -42.82 -25.43
N VAL A 132 -35.11 -42.11 -24.63
CA VAL A 132 -34.63 -41.33 -23.47
C VAL A 132 -33.84 -42.22 -22.51
N MET A 133 -34.34 -43.41 -22.17
CA MET A 133 -33.65 -44.37 -21.28
C MET A 133 -32.28 -44.78 -21.85
N THR A 134 -32.24 -45.24 -23.11
CA THR A 134 -30.96 -45.65 -23.74
C THR A 134 -29.97 -44.49 -23.88
N THR A 135 -30.43 -43.26 -24.10
CA THR A 135 -29.54 -42.09 -24.10
C THR A 135 -29.05 -41.75 -22.69
N ALA A 136 -29.88 -41.88 -21.66
CA ALA A 136 -29.48 -41.70 -20.27
C ALA A 136 -28.43 -42.74 -19.83
N GLU A 137 -28.61 -44.01 -20.22
CA GLU A 137 -27.61 -45.09 -20.04
C GLU A 137 -26.27 -44.78 -20.71
N GLN A 138 -26.27 -44.12 -21.88
CA GLN A 138 -25.06 -43.69 -22.59
C GLN A 138 -24.37 -42.49 -21.91
N LEU A 139 -25.14 -41.49 -21.45
CA LEU A 139 -24.62 -40.25 -20.85
C LEU A 139 -23.99 -40.48 -19.47
N HIS A 140 -24.61 -41.31 -18.64
CA HIS A 140 -24.20 -41.60 -17.27
C HIS A 140 -22.72 -42.03 -17.11
N PRO A 141 -22.16 -42.98 -17.90
CA PRO A 141 -20.74 -43.33 -17.85
C PRO A 141 -19.81 -42.25 -18.42
N GLN A 142 -20.24 -41.47 -19.43
CA GLN A 142 -19.46 -40.34 -19.94
C GLN A 142 -19.28 -39.26 -18.86
N LEU A 143 -20.36 -38.85 -18.20
CA LEU A 143 -20.36 -37.89 -17.10
C LEU A 143 -19.52 -38.38 -15.91
N LYS A 144 -19.59 -39.68 -15.57
CA LYS A 144 -18.71 -40.29 -14.55
C LYS A 144 -17.24 -40.30 -14.96
N SER A 145 -16.92 -40.45 -16.25
CA SER A 145 -15.55 -40.33 -16.78
C SER A 145 -15.03 -38.90 -16.66
N ILE A 146 -15.82 -37.89 -17.04
CA ILE A 146 -15.52 -36.46 -16.85
C ILE A 146 -15.22 -36.18 -15.36
N LYS A 147 -16.12 -36.59 -14.46
CA LYS A 147 -15.98 -36.37 -13.01
C LYS A 147 -14.70 -36.97 -12.42
N ARG A 148 -14.21 -38.08 -12.98
CA ARG A 148 -12.97 -38.76 -12.54
C ARG A 148 -11.69 -38.10 -13.08
N LYS A 149 -11.75 -37.43 -14.23
CA LYS A 149 -10.60 -36.72 -14.85
C LYS A 149 -10.39 -35.31 -14.32
N LEU A 150 -11.41 -34.72 -13.66
CA LEU A 150 -11.27 -33.42 -13.00
C LEU A 150 -10.28 -33.49 -11.82
N PRO A 151 -9.42 -32.47 -11.63
CA PRO A 151 -8.57 -32.39 -10.45
C PRO A 151 -9.38 -32.42 -9.14
N PRO A 152 -8.88 -33.09 -8.08
CA PRO A 152 -9.55 -33.10 -6.78
C PRO A 152 -9.36 -31.80 -5.98
N ASP A 153 -8.47 -30.90 -6.41
CA ASP A 153 -8.24 -29.61 -5.76
C ASP A 153 -9.07 -28.49 -6.40
N VAL A 154 -10.16 -28.13 -5.72
CA VAL A 154 -11.07 -27.02 -6.07
C VAL A 154 -10.37 -25.66 -6.17
N ASN A 155 -9.16 -25.51 -5.62
CA ASN A 155 -8.39 -24.26 -5.70
C ASN A 155 -7.82 -23.96 -7.09
N ALA A 156 -7.72 -24.95 -7.99
CA ALA A 156 -7.26 -24.73 -9.37
C ALA A 156 -8.39 -24.11 -10.19
N SER A 157 -8.31 -22.80 -10.48
CA SER A 157 -9.42 -22.06 -11.12
C SER A 157 -9.44 -22.17 -12.64
N ASN A 158 -8.35 -22.62 -13.27
CA ASN A 158 -8.18 -22.65 -14.72
C ASN A 158 -7.78 -24.05 -15.21
N LEU A 159 -8.53 -24.57 -16.18
CA LEU A 159 -8.31 -25.85 -16.86
C LEU A 159 -7.89 -25.68 -18.34
N GLY A 160 -7.74 -24.44 -18.83
CA GLY A 160 -7.42 -24.15 -20.23
C GLY A 160 -8.63 -24.13 -21.17
N PHE A 161 -9.85 -24.37 -20.68
CA PHE A 161 -11.06 -24.38 -21.48
C PHE A 161 -11.42 -22.98 -22.02
N ASN A 162 -11.88 -22.92 -23.28
CA ASN A 162 -12.52 -21.74 -23.87
C ASN A 162 -13.87 -21.44 -23.20
N ARG A 163 -14.29 -20.16 -23.22
CA ARG A 163 -15.57 -19.73 -22.61
C ARG A 163 -16.79 -20.39 -23.26
N GLU A 164 -16.72 -20.60 -24.58
CA GLU A 164 -17.72 -21.31 -25.41
C GLU A 164 -18.09 -22.68 -24.83
N ILE A 165 -17.15 -23.41 -24.24
CA ILE A 165 -17.40 -24.74 -23.67
C ILE A 165 -18.29 -24.64 -22.42
N PHE A 166 -18.16 -23.59 -21.62
CA PHE A 166 -19.04 -23.34 -20.47
C PHE A 166 -20.42 -22.79 -20.89
N GLU A 167 -20.48 -22.05 -21.99
CA GLU A 167 -21.74 -21.61 -22.61
C GLU A 167 -22.51 -22.82 -23.18
N ASN A 168 -21.82 -23.73 -23.88
CA ASN A 168 -22.40 -24.98 -24.37
C ASN A 168 -22.84 -25.91 -23.24
N MET A 169 -22.05 -26.02 -22.15
CA MET A 169 -22.47 -26.78 -20.96
C MET A 169 -23.68 -26.16 -20.27
N TYR A 170 -23.79 -24.83 -20.23
CA TYR A 170 -25.00 -24.13 -19.75
C TYR A 170 -26.21 -24.40 -20.65
N GLN A 171 -26.03 -24.42 -21.98
CA GLN A 171 -27.08 -24.82 -22.93
C GLN A 171 -27.51 -26.28 -22.72
N CYS A 172 -26.58 -27.21 -22.51
CA CYS A 172 -26.92 -28.59 -22.13
C CYS A 172 -27.76 -28.62 -20.85
N TYR A 173 -27.41 -27.79 -19.86
CA TYR A 173 -28.14 -27.70 -18.60
C TYR A 173 -29.58 -27.18 -18.79
N GLN A 174 -29.79 -26.17 -19.65
CA GLN A 174 -31.13 -25.66 -20.01
C GLN A 174 -31.96 -26.71 -20.77
N GLN A 175 -31.38 -27.30 -21.82
CA GLN A 175 -32.03 -28.33 -22.62
C GLN A 175 -32.39 -29.56 -21.79
N SER A 176 -31.54 -29.94 -20.83
CA SER A 176 -31.82 -31.02 -19.88
C SER A 176 -33.00 -30.68 -18.96
N GLY A 177 -33.16 -29.41 -18.58
CA GLY A 177 -34.31 -28.89 -17.85
C GLY A 177 -35.61 -28.95 -18.67
N LYS A 178 -35.59 -28.54 -19.95
CA LYS A 178 -36.74 -28.69 -20.86
C LYS A 178 -37.20 -30.15 -20.94
N ILE A 179 -36.26 -31.10 -21.12
CA ILE A 179 -36.58 -32.54 -21.19
C ILE A 179 -37.22 -33.04 -19.88
N VAL A 180 -36.60 -32.81 -18.70
CA VAL A 180 -37.16 -33.31 -17.42
C VAL A 180 -38.56 -32.75 -17.20
N LYS A 181 -38.75 -31.43 -17.38
CA LYS A 181 -40.08 -30.80 -17.22
C LYS A 181 -41.12 -31.44 -18.15
N THR A 182 -40.76 -31.70 -19.41
CA THR A 182 -41.70 -32.23 -20.41
C THR A 182 -42.09 -33.67 -20.08
N LEU A 183 -41.13 -34.51 -19.68
CA LEU A 183 -41.41 -35.88 -19.24
C LEU A 183 -42.25 -35.90 -17.94
N HIS A 184 -41.95 -35.03 -16.99
CA HIS A 184 -42.68 -34.90 -15.73
C HIS A 184 -44.14 -34.43 -15.94
N ASP A 185 -44.36 -33.41 -16.78
CA ASP A 185 -45.72 -32.96 -17.13
C ASP A 185 -46.51 -34.05 -17.90
N ILE A 186 -45.83 -34.88 -18.72
CA ILE A 186 -46.46 -36.07 -19.34
C ILE A 186 -46.88 -37.09 -18.29
N VAL A 187 -45.99 -37.45 -17.34
CA VAL A 187 -46.32 -38.40 -16.25
C VAL A 187 -47.48 -37.86 -15.42
N LYS A 188 -47.41 -36.59 -15.00
CA LYS A 188 -48.43 -35.91 -14.20
C LYS A 188 -49.79 -35.85 -14.91
N GLY A 189 -49.81 -35.44 -16.18
CA GLY A 189 -51.03 -35.42 -16.99
C GLY A 189 -51.62 -36.82 -17.21
N THR A 190 -50.76 -37.83 -17.40
CA THR A 190 -51.17 -39.23 -17.55
C THR A 190 -51.79 -39.78 -16.28
N VAL A 191 -51.15 -39.59 -15.12
CA VAL A 191 -51.70 -39.98 -13.80
C VAL A 191 -53.01 -39.26 -13.51
N GLN A 192 -53.13 -37.97 -13.85
CA GLN A 192 -54.36 -37.20 -13.68
C GLN A 192 -55.50 -37.72 -14.60
N SER A 193 -55.21 -38.08 -15.85
CA SER A 193 -56.20 -38.72 -16.74
C SER A 193 -56.66 -40.06 -16.18
N LEU A 194 -55.72 -40.95 -15.81
CA LEU A 194 -56.04 -42.28 -15.25
C LEU A 194 -56.86 -42.20 -13.96
N THR A 195 -56.57 -41.23 -13.09
CA THR A 195 -57.34 -40.95 -11.87
C THR A 195 -58.77 -40.46 -12.18
N THR A 196 -58.97 -39.81 -13.33
CA THR A 196 -60.27 -39.28 -13.77
C THR A 196 -61.09 -40.32 -14.55
N ASP A 197 -60.42 -41.14 -15.37
CA ASP A 197 -61.01 -42.21 -16.18
C ASP A 197 -61.35 -43.47 -15.35
N GLY A 198 -60.64 -43.70 -14.24
CA GLY A 198 -60.91 -44.76 -13.25
C GLY A 198 -60.43 -46.17 -13.60
N ASP A 199 -59.96 -46.40 -14.82
CA ASP A 199 -59.56 -47.73 -15.35
C ASP A 199 -58.04 -47.97 -15.24
N VAL A 200 -57.51 -47.89 -14.01
CA VAL A 200 -56.07 -47.83 -13.72
C VAL A 200 -55.29 -49.06 -14.20
N GLU A 201 -55.92 -50.24 -14.25
CA GLU A 201 -55.24 -51.51 -14.60
C GLU A 201 -54.89 -51.66 -16.10
N LYS A 202 -55.48 -50.87 -17.00
CA LYS A 202 -55.21 -50.98 -18.45
C LYS A 202 -54.10 -50.06 -18.95
N GLY A 203 -53.72 -49.05 -18.17
CA GLY A 203 -52.87 -47.96 -18.63
C GLY A 203 -53.61 -47.01 -19.60
N ILE A 204 -52.91 -45.96 -20.05
CA ILE A 204 -53.47 -44.93 -20.93
C ILE A 204 -53.36 -45.34 -22.40
N SER A 205 -54.37 -44.96 -23.19
CA SER A 205 -54.39 -45.19 -24.64
C SER A 205 -53.40 -44.26 -25.38
N GLN A 206 -52.91 -44.75 -26.52
CA GLN A 206 -51.88 -44.09 -27.33
C GLN A 206 -52.23 -42.66 -27.75
N ASP A 207 -53.47 -42.41 -28.19
CA ASP A 207 -53.88 -41.08 -28.64
C ASP A 207 -53.95 -40.09 -27.46
N LYS A 208 -54.52 -40.51 -26.32
CA LYS A 208 -54.59 -39.68 -25.10
C LYS A 208 -53.21 -39.25 -24.61
N ILE A 209 -52.25 -40.17 -24.52
CA ILE A 209 -50.89 -39.80 -24.08
C ILE A 209 -50.14 -38.97 -25.13
N LYS A 210 -50.43 -39.14 -26.41
CA LYS A 210 -49.89 -38.31 -27.49
C LYS A 210 -50.39 -36.87 -27.40
N ASP A 211 -51.68 -36.66 -27.13
CA ASP A 211 -52.25 -35.33 -26.88
C ASP A 211 -51.67 -34.69 -25.61
N ILE A 212 -51.54 -35.44 -24.51
CA ILE A 212 -50.87 -34.97 -23.28
C ILE A 212 -49.42 -34.57 -23.57
N ALA A 213 -48.69 -35.34 -24.37
CA ALA A 213 -47.31 -35.05 -24.73
C ALA A 213 -47.17 -33.85 -25.68
N ILE A 214 -48.11 -33.62 -26.59
CA ILE A 214 -48.15 -32.41 -27.43
C ILE A 214 -48.35 -31.18 -26.54
N ASN A 215 -49.37 -31.19 -25.68
CA ASN A 215 -49.65 -30.09 -24.75
C ASN A 215 -48.48 -29.81 -23.79
N SER A 216 -47.77 -30.85 -23.33
CA SER A 216 -46.60 -30.70 -22.47
C SER A 216 -45.39 -30.14 -23.22
N SER A 217 -45.20 -30.51 -24.50
CA SER A 217 -44.09 -30.02 -25.32
C SER A 217 -44.27 -28.56 -25.69
N ASP A 218 -45.44 -28.18 -26.23
CA ASP A 218 -45.82 -26.81 -26.58
C ASP A 218 -45.60 -25.83 -25.40
N LYS A 219 -46.09 -26.21 -24.21
CA LYS A 219 -45.95 -25.46 -22.95
C LYS A 219 -44.49 -25.18 -22.52
N ILE A 220 -43.51 -25.99 -22.93
CA ILE A 220 -42.14 -25.97 -22.39
C ILE A 220 -41.09 -25.62 -23.45
N TYR A 221 -41.32 -25.99 -24.70
CA TYR A 221 -40.49 -25.62 -25.83
C TYR A 221 -40.95 -24.30 -26.47
N GLU A 222 -42.23 -23.95 -26.36
CA GLU A 222 -42.83 -22.75 -26.94
C GLU A 222 -42.45 -22.60 -28.44
N GLN A 223 -41.71 -21.54 -28.79
CA GLN A 223 -41.28 -21.25 -30.16
C GLN A 223 -40.25 -22.26 -30.72
N ASP A 224 -39.63 -23.09 -29.86
CA ASP A 224 -38.72 -24.15 -30.27
C ASP A 224 -39.45 -25.48 -30.62
N ASP A 225 -40.77 -25.59 -30.42
CA ASP A 225 -41.43 -26.91 -30.46
C ASP A 225 -41.61 -27.47 -31.89
N LEU A 226 -41.19 -28.72 -32.06
CA LEU A 226 -41.38 -29.54 -33.25
C LEU A 226 -42.19 -30.81 -32.93
N GLY A 227 -43.01 -30.76 -31.88
CA GLY A 227 -43.67 -31.90 -31.26
C GLY A 227 -42.75 -32.72 -30.34
N PRO A 228 -43.31 -33.40 -29.32
CA PRO A 228 -42.57 -34.01 -28.22
C PRO A 228 -41.45 -34.96 -28.65
N VAL A 229 -41.68 -35.72 -29.73
CA VAL A 229 -40.71 -36.70 -30.24
C VAL A 229 -39.48 -36.01 -30.83
N GLN A 230 -39.64 -34.90 -31.55
CA GLN A 230 -38.52 -34.24 -32.23
C GLN A 230 -37.82 -33.22 -31.31
N SER A 231 -38.58 -32.46 -30.52
CA SER A 231 -38.05 -31.50 -29.55
C SER A 231 -37.10 -32.17 -28.55
N ILE A 232 -37.55 -33.27 -27.90
CA ILE A 232 -36.73 -34.02 -26.94
C ILE A 232 -35.53 -34.71 -27.64
N LYS A 233 -35.69 -35.27 -28.85
CA LYS A 233 -34.57 -35.87 -29.60
C LYS A 233 -33.50 -34.85 -29.98
N ASN A 234 -33.89 -33.65 -30.41
CA ASN A 234 -32.96 -32.57 -30.71
C ASN A 234 -32.18 -32.16 -29.45
N SER A 235 -32.87 -31.94 -28.33
CA SER A 235 -32.26 -31.61 -27.03
C SER A 235 -31.30 -32.71 -26.55
N LEU A 236 -31.69 -33.99 -26.62
CA LEU A 236 -30.82 -35.13 -26.26
C LEU A 236 -29.57 -35.20 -27.16
N THR A 237 -29.72 -35.01 -28.46
CA THR A 237 -28.61 -35.06 -29.43
C THR A 237 -27.58 -33.97 -29.13
N LEU A 238 -28.03 -32.75 -28.81
CA LEU A 238 -27.16 -31.64 -28.38
C LEU A 238 -26.38 -32.01 -27.12
N ILE A 239 -27.07 -32.53 -26.10
CA ILE A 239 -26.47 -32.93 -24.81
C ILE A 239 -25.42 -34.02 -25.02
N VAL A 240 -25.71 -35.05 -25.83
CA VAL A 240 -24.77 -36.14 -26.14
C VAL A 240 -23.53 -35.65 -26.88
N SER A 241 -23.67 -34.74 -27.86
CA SER A 241 -22.53 -34.18 -28.58
C SER A 241 -21.59 -33.44 -27.62
N GLN A 242 -22.12 -32.42 -26.92
CA GLN A 242 -21.30 -31.54 -26.10
C GLN A 242 -20.64 -32.26 -24.91
N ILE A 243 -21.33 -33.22 -24.29
CA ILE A 243 -20.72 -34.07 -23.24
C ILE A 243 -19.62 -34.97 -23.83
N SER A 244 -19.79 -35.48 -25.05
CA SER A 244 -18.74 -36.26 -25.74
C SER A 244 -17.53 -35.38 -26.09
N ASP A 245 -17.75 -34.16 -26.56
CA ASP A 245 -16.70 -33.19 -26.89
C ASP A 245 -15.88 -32.79 -25.65
N VAL A 246 -16.55 -32.52 -24.51
CA VAL A 246 -15.87 -32.25 -23.21
C VAL A 246 -15.15 -33.49 -22.67
N ALA A 247 -15.76 -34.68 -22.75
CA ALA A 247 -15.11 -35.93 -22.33
C ALA A 247 -13.85 -36.26 -23.13
N LYS A 248 -13.85 -35.91 -24.43
CA LYS A 248 -12.72 -36.01 -25.34
C LYS A 248 -11.64 -34.97 -25.02
N TYR A 249 -11.98 -33.69 -24.88
CA TYR A 249 -11.01 -32.65 -24.53
C TYR A 249 -10.25 -32.99 -23.23
N LEU A 250 -10.96 -33.49 -22.20
CA LEU A 250 -10.33 -33.95 -20.95
C LEU A 250 -9.49 -35.23 -21.12
N GLN A 251 -9.69 -36.01 -22.18
CA GLN A 251 -8.82 -37.14 -22.52
C GLN A 251 -7.53 -36.68 -23.20
N ASP A 252 -7.67 -35.79 -24.18
CA ASP A 252 -6.56 -35.36 -25.02
C ASP A 252 -5.58 -34.45 -24.26
N ASN A 253 -6.02 -33.78 -23.18
CA ASN A 253 -5.25 -32.79 -22.40
C ASN A 253 -4.98 -33.21 -20.93
N GLU A 254 -5.17 -34.48 -20.55
CA GLU A 254 -5.12 -34.97 -19.16
C GLU A 254 -3.82 -34.59 -18.41
N TYR A 255 -2.67 -34.63 -19.11
CA TYR A 255 -1.37 -34.26 -18.53
C TYR A 255 -1.28 -32.76 -18.17
N GLU A 256 -1.74 -31.87 -19.05
CA GLU A 256 -1.66 -30.41 -18.84
C GLU A 256 -2.58 -29.98 -17.69
N ILE A 257 -3.80 -30.53 -17.66
CA ILE A 257 -4.78 -30.35 -16.58
C ILE A 257 -4.20 -30.78 -15.23
N SER A 258 -3.47 -31.91 -15.17
CA SER A 258 -2.81 -32.37 -13.94
C SER A 258 -1.74 -31.37 -13.43
N MET A 259 -1.05 -30.69 -14.34
CA MET A 259 0.05 -29.77 -14.04
C MET A 259 -0.39 -28.34 -13.74
N ALA A 260 -1.54 -27.89 -14.26
CA ALA A 260 -2.11 -26.57 -14.02
C ALA A 260 -2.29 -26.25 -12.52
N ASN A 261 -2.73 -27.26 -11.73
CA ASN A 261 -2.98 -27.17 -10.28
C ASN A 261 -1.82 -26.60 -9.45
N LYS A 262 -0.57 -26.69 -9.94
CA LYS A 262 0.64 -26.36 -9.18
C LYS A 262 1.12 -24.90 -9.31
N LYS A 263 0.42 -24.06 -10.08
CA LYS A 263 0.91 -22.71 -10.47
C LYS A 263 0.08 -21.52 -10.01
N GLU A 264 -1.16 -21.70 -9.54
CA GLU A 264 -1.98 -20.57 -9.10
C GLU A 264 -1.71 -20.20 -7.63
N GLU A 265 -0.99 -19.08 -7.42
CA GLU A 265 -0.83 -18.45 -6.11
C GLU A 265 -2.18 -17.90 -5.63
N LYS A 266 -2.55 -18.15 -4.37
CA LYS A 266 -3.91 -17.84 -3.89
C LYS A 266 -4.16 -16.32 -3.88
N PRO A 267 -5.15 -15.81 -4.64
CA PRO A 267 -5.41 -14.38 -4.70
C PRO A 267 -5.85 -13.84 -3.34
N VAL A 268 -5.36 -12.64 -2.99
CA VAL A 268 -5.74 -11.95 -1.74
C VAL A 268 -7.16 -11.43 -1.87
N PRO A 269 -8.12 -11.84 -1.00
CA PRO A 269 -9.51 -11.43 -1.14
C PRO A 269 -9.70 -9.90 -1.15
N PRO A 270 -10.56 -9.34 -2.02
CA PRO A 270 -10.71 -7.89 -2.19
C PRO A 270 -11.16 -7.16 -0.92
N ILE A 271 -11.84 -7.84 0.02
CA ILE A 271 -12.17 -7.29 1.34
C ILE A 271 -10.92 -6.96 2.17
N ASN A 272 -9.86 -7.77 2.08
CA ASN A 272 -8.59 -7.50 2.76
C ASN A 272 -7.86 -6.33 2.09
N VAL A 273 -7.87 -6.27 0.75
CA VAL A 273 -7.31 -5.15 -0.02
C VAL A 273 -8.00 -3.84 0.35
N ARG A 274 -9.34 -3.81 0.42
CA ARG A 274 -10.08 -2.62 0.86
C ARG A 274 -9.83 -2.29 2.34
N ALA A 275 -9.76 -3.28 3.23
CA ALA A 275 -9.45 -3.06 4.63
C ALA A 275 -8.05 -2.45 4.85
N ASP A 276 -7.03 -2.90 4.11
CA ASP A 276 -5.69 -2.30 4.17
C ASP A 276 -5.61 -0.94 3.49
N THR A 277 -6.46 -0.68 2.49
CA THR A 277 -6.62 0.65 1.89
C THR A 277 -7.23 1.62 2.91
N VAL A 278 -8.31 1.22 3.59
CA VAL A 278 -8.96 2.02 4.65
C VAL A 278 -8.02 2.27 5.84
N LYS A 279 -7.18 1.30 6.23
CA LYS A 279 -6.13 1.53 7.26
C LYS A 279 -5.16 2.63 6.83
N LYS A 280 -4.68 2.60 5.59
CA LYS A 280 -3.78 3.63 5.02
C LYS A 280 -4.47 4.99 4.92
N GLU A 281 -5.73 5.04 4.48
CA GLU A 281 -6.57 6.26 4.49
C GLU A 281 -6.63 6.84 5.91
N LEU A 282 -6.93 6.03 6.93
CA LEU A 282 -7.09 6.44 8.32
C LEU A 282 -5.75 6.89 8.97
N GLU A 283 -4.63 6.23 8.66
CA GLU A 283 -3.28 6.67 9.06
C GLU A 283 -2.88 8.01 8.41
N GLN A 284 -3.24 8.23 7.14
CA GLN A 284 -3.06 9.52 6.48
C GLN A 284 -3.93 10.60 7.12
N THR A 285 -5.21 10.32 7.43
CA THR A 285 -6.10 11.25 8.15
C THR A 285 -5.52 11.66 9.51
N LYS A 286 -5.03 10.71 10.32
CA LYS A 286 -4.34 11.00 11.59
C LYS A 286 -3.12 11.91 11.39
N THR A 287 -2.32 11.62 10.36
CA THR A 287 -1.12 12.41 10.01
C THR A 287 -1.47 13.83 9.54
N LEU A 288 -2.60 14.01 8.86
CA LEU A 288 -3.11 15.32 8.45
C LEU A 288 -3.70 16.09 9.63
N THR A 289 -4.44 15.42 10.53
CA THR A 289 -5.02 16.01 11.74
C THR A 289 -3.92 16.60 12.64
N SER A 290 -2.88 15.84 12.96
CA SER A 290 -1.75 16.34 13.76
C SER A 290 -0.98 17.48 13.11
N LYS A 291 -0.88 17.50 11.77
CA LYS A 291 -0.31 18.66 11.05
C LYS A 291 -1.19 19.90 11.13
N LEU A 292 -2.51 19.74 11.13
CA LEU A 292 -3.48 20.83 11.26
C LEU A 292 -3.46 21.39 12.69
N GLU A 293 -3.45 20.53 13.71
CA GLU A 293 -3.29 20.91 15.13
C GLU A 293 -2.00 21.73 15.35
N ASN A 294 -0.87 21.27 14.81
CA ASN A 294 0.40 22.01 14.86
C ASN A 294 0.28 23.38 14.15
N LYS A 295 -0.36 23.45 12.98
CA LYS A 295 -0.56 24.73 12.27
C LYS A 295 -1.51 25.67 12.99
N GLU A 296 -2.51 25.16 13.71
CA GLU A 296 -3.30 26.00 14.61
C GLU A 296 -2.48 26.54 15.78
N SER A 297 -1.54 25.75 16.31
CA SER A 297 -0.61 26.21 17.36
C SER A 297 0.30 27.33 16.84
N ASP A 298 0.91 27.14 15.66
CA ASP A 298 1.71 28.18 14.98
C ASP A 298 0.91 29.47 14.81
N ILE A 299 -0.37 29.38 14.37
CA ILE A 299 -1.26 30.53 14.17
C ILE A 299 -1.62 31.20 15.50
N LYS A 300 -1.83 30.44 16.59
CA LYS A 300 -2.10 30.97 17.94
C LYS A 300 -0.88 31.74 18.48
N GLU A 301 0.33 31.20 18.29
CA GLU A 301 1.58 31.86 18.69
C GLU A 301 1.89 33.11 17.85
N LEU A 302 1.78 33.02 16.52
CA LEU A 302 1.97 34.17 15.62
C LEU A 302 0.98 35.30 15.92
N ARG A 303 -0.27 35.00 16.30
CA ARG A 303 -1.24 36.01 16.75
C ARG A 303 -0.83 36.69 18.07
N LYS A 304 -0.19 35.96 18.99
CA LYS A 304 0.36 36.53 20.23
C LYS A 304 1.54 37.46 19.94
N VAL A 305 2.50 37.01 19.13
CA VAL A 305 3.67 37.81 18.71
C VAL A 305 3.24 39.06 17.92
N LEU A 306 2.23 38.96 17.05
CA LEU A 306 1.64 40.10 16.34
C LEU A 306 1.09 41.16 17.33
N LYS A 307 0.36 40.73 18.36
CA LYS A 307 -0.20 41.63 19.38
C LYS A 307 0.90 42.33 20.19
N GLU A 308 1.91 41.59 20.64
CA GLU A 308 3.08 42.14 21.35
C GLU A 308 3.86 43.13 20.48
N LYS A 309 3.97 42.88 19.16
CA LYS A 309 4.62 43.81 18.22
C LYS A 309 3.77 45.05 17.94
N GLN A 310 2.45 44.93 17.89
CA GLN A 310 1.54 46.07 17.79
C GLN A 310 1.62 46.98 19.02
N GLU A 311 1.71 46.39 20.22
CA GLU A 311 1.89 47.12 21.48
C GLU A 311 3.25 47.84 21.50
N GLN A 312 4.35 47.16 21.18
CA GLN A 312 5.68 47.77 21.06
C GLN A 312 5.72 48.93 20.04
N LEU A 313 5.05 48.78 18.91
CA LEU A 313 4.97 49.83 17.88
C LEU A 313 4.17 51.03 18.38
N SER A 314 3.06 50.82 19.10
CA SER A 314 2.30 51.91 19.71
C SER A 314 3.11 52.69 20.76
N GLU A 315 3.88 52.00 21.60
CA GLU A 315 4.77 52.64 22.57
C GLU A 315 5.87 53.46 21.87
N MET A 316 6.48 52.90 20.81
CA MET A 316 7.49 53.59 20.03
C MET A 316 6.94 54.84 19.33
N THR A 317 5.70 54.80 18.83
CA THR A 317 5.01 55.97 18.25
C THR A 317 4.81 57.06 19.29
N ILE A 318 4.32 56.73 20.49
CA ILE A 318 4.15 57.71 21.59
C ILE A 318 5.51 58.31 22.00
N ARG A 319 6.57 57.49 22.07
CA ARG A 319 7.95 57.97 22.34
C ARG A 319 8.45 58.91 21.24
N LYS A 320 8.15 58.64 19.98
CA LYS A 320 8.48 59.49 18.82
C LYS A 320 7.77 60.84 18.93
N GLU A 321 6.45 60.86 19.13
CA GLU A 321 5.65 62.09 19.27
C GLU A 321 6.13 62.96 20.44
N LEU A 322 6.49 62.35 21.57
CA LEU A 322 7.07 63.05 22.72
C LEU A 322 8.46 63.63 22.42
N ALA A 323 9.28 62.96 21.62
CA ALA A 323 10.59 63.46 21.20
C ALA A 323 10.46 64.61 20.19
N GLU A 324 9.57 64.48 19.20
CA GLU A 324 9.26 65.53 18.22
C GLU A 324 8.69 66.79 18.91
N LYS A 325 7.81 66.62 19.89
CA LYS A 325 7.30 67.72 20.72
C LYS A 325 8.39 68.40 21.57
N LYS A 326 9.34 67.65 22.11
CA LYS A 326 10.50 68.22 22.83
C LYS A 326 11.42 69.00 21.89
N LEU A 327 11.73 68.45 20.72
CA LEU A 327 12.55 69.13 19.71
C LEU A 327 11.89 70.42 19.22
N GLY A 328 10.57 70.40 18.99
CA GLY A 328 9.78 71.58 18.62
C GLY A 328 9.70 72.68 19.69
N ASN A 329 9.95 72.35 20.97
CA ASN A 329 10.13 73.34 22.03
C ASN A 329 11.57 73.88 22.04
N VAL A 330 12.57 72.99 22.00
CA VAL A 330 14.00 73.37 21.99
C VAL A 330 14.34 74.27 20.79
N ASN A 331 13.76 74.04 19.62
CA ASN A 331 13.94 74.91 18.46
C ASN A 331 13.41 76.34 18.73
N LYS A 332 12.26 76.48 19.41
CA LYS A 332 11.72 77.81 19.79
C LYS A 332 12.60 78.50 20.83
N ASP A 333 13.14 77.75 21.78
CA ASP A 333 14.10 78.29 22.77
C ASP A 333 15.39 78.76 22.08
N TYR A 334 15.86 78.07 21.04
CA TYR A 334 16.96 78.52 20.20
C TYR A 334 16.59 79.74 19.33
N GLU A 335 15.42 79.78 18.69
CA GLU A 335 14.93 80.95 17.94
C GLU A 335 14.89 82.20 18.83
N LEU A 336 14.29 82.11 20.02
CA LEU A 336 14.26 83.17 21.03
C LEU A 336 15.65 83.55 21.56
N THR A 337 16.63 82.65 21.48
CA THR A 337 18.02 82.93 21.88
C THR A 337 18.80 83.60 20.75
N ILE A 338 18.58 83.19 19.50
CA ILE A 338 19.12 83.83 18.30
C ILE A 338 18.60 85.27 18.20
N GLU A 339 17.30 85.51 18.40
CA GLU A 339 16.71 86.85 18.41
C GLU A 339 17.35 87.77 19.47
N LYS A 340 17.61 87.25 20.68
CA LYS A 340 18.31 87.97 21.76
C LYS A 340 19.77 88.25 21.42
N LEU A 341 20.47 87.31 20.77
CA LEU A 341 21.86 87.50 20.33
C LEU A 341 21.96 88.48 19.16
N GLN A 342 21.00 88.48 18.24
CA GLN A 342 20.90 89.44 17.14
C GLN A 342 20.73 90.86 17.69
N ARG A 343 19.79 91.09 18.61
CA ARG A 343 19.65 92.41 19.29
C ARG A 343 20.94 92.86 19.95
N LYS A 344 21.62 91.98 20.71
CA LYS A 344 22.90 92.31 21.35
C LYS A 344 24.02 92.59 20.35
N LEU A 345 24.05 91.90 19.21
CA LEU A 345 25.02 92.14 18.15
C LEU A 345 24.77 93.50 17.49
N GLU A 346 23.50 93.85 17.24
CA GLU A 346 23.10 95.15 16.71
C GLU A 346 23.39 96.31 17.69
N GLU A 347 23.09 96.13 18.98
CA GLU A 347 23.49 97.04 20.06
C GLU A 347 25.02 97.23 20.12
N ALA A 348 25.78 96.13 20.05
CA ALA A 348 27.24 96.16 20.05
C ALA A 348 27.79 96.84 18.79
N HIS A 349 27.25 96.53 17.60
CA HIS A 349 27.69 97.13 16.34
C HIS A 349 27.40 98.63 16.29
N ASN A 350 26.25 99.09 16.82
CA ASN A 350 25.95 100.51 16.94
C ASN A 350 26.90 101.21 17.94
N ASN A 351 27.24 100.57 19.06
CA ASN A 351 28.24 101.08 20.00
C ASN A 351 29.65 101.12 19.37
N TYR A 352 30.05 100.09 18.62
CA TYR A 352 31.32 100.08 17.89
C TYR A 352 31.37 101.19 16.85
N LYS A 353 30.33 101.37 16.03
CA LYS A 353 30.25 102.44 15.02
C LYS A 353 30.26 103.84 15.64
N LYS A 354 29.65 104.01 16.83
CA LYS A 354 29.74 105.24 17.62
C LYS A 354 31.17 105.48 18.13
N LYS A 355 31.85 104.43 18.61
CA LYS A 355 33.24 104.51 19.06
C LYS A 355 34.24 104.71 17.91
N GLU A 356 34.00 104.10 16.76
CA GLU A 356 34.72 104.30 15.51
C GLU A 356 34.66 105.77 15.11
N LYS A 357 33.47 106.38 15.07
CA LYS A 357 33.31 107.83 14.83
C LYS A 357 34.00 108.71 15.89
N GLU A 358 33.90 108.36 17.17
CA GLU A 358 34.63 109.07 18.24
C GLU A 358 36.16 108.91 18.09
N PHE A 359 36.65 107.79 17.56
CA PHE A 359 38.06 107.58 17.23
C PHE A 359 38.47 108.29 15.94
N GLU A 360 37.62 108.38 14.91
CA GLU A 360 37.86 109.21 13.71
C GLU A 360 37.99 110.69 14.10
N GLU A 361 37.05 111.22 14.89
CA GLU A 361 37.11 112.59 15.43
C GLU A 361 38.37 112.84 16.28
N THR A 362 38.81 111.82 17.03
CA THR A 362 40.08 111.89 17.80
C THR A 362 41.31 111.74 16.91
N LEU A 363 41.23 110.96 15.82
CA LEU A 363 42.33 110.76 14.87
C LEU A 363 42.51 111.97 13.96
N ASP A 364 41.45 112.67 13.56
CA ASP A 364 41.56 113.95 12.84
C ASP A 364 42.21 115.02 13.73
N HIS A 365 41.85 115.08 15.02
CA HIS A 365 42.53 115.93 16.00
C HIS A 365 44.01 115.55 16.14
N LEU A 366 44.30 114.27 16.37
CA LEU A 366 45.68 113.78 16.51
C LEU A 366 46.47 113.86 15.20
N GLN A 367 45.84 113.84 14.02
CA GLN A 367 46.50 114.07 12.74
C GLN A 367 46.80 115.56 12.56
N THR A 368 45.93 116.45 13.01
CA THR A 368 46.20 117.90 13.09
C THR A 368 47.38 118.18 14.04
N ASP A 369 47.40 117.53 15.21
CA ASP A 369 48.53 117.58 16.15
C ASP A 369 49.79 116.96 15.54
N ILE A 370 49.68 115.84 14.82
CA ILE A 370 50.80 115.18 14.13
C ILE A 370 51.33 116.02 12.98
N ASP A 371 50.51 116.74 12.23
CA ASP A 371 50.97 117.62 11.14
C ASP A 371 51.74 118.82 11.72
N SER A 372 51.28 119.38 12.86
CA SER A 372 52.04 120.37 13.64
C SER A 372 53.35 119.79 14.17
N LEU A 373 53.30 118.60 14.77
CA LEU A 373 54.46 117.92 15.33
C LEU A 373 55.39 117.34 14.26
N GLU A 374 54.95 117.07 13.02
CA GLU A 374 55.77 116.65 11.88
C GLU A 374 56.45 117.86 11.22
N ASN A 375 55.83 119.04 11.30
CA ASN A 375 56.50 120.31 10.98
C ASN A 375 57.64 120.57 11.98
N GLU A 376 57.37 120.56 13.30
CA GLU A 376 58.39 120.67 14.36
C GLU A 376 59.44 119.54 14.32
N LYS A 377 59.01 118.30 14.06
CA LYS A 377 59.89 117.14 13.91
C LYS A 377 60.63 117.15 12.59
N GLY A 378 60.20 117.88 11.57
CA GLY A 378 61.03 118.22 10.41
C GLY A 378 62.32 118.89 10.88
N GLU A 379 62.18 119.93 11.70
CA GLU A 379 63.31 120.64 12.32
C GLU A 379 64.15 119.74 13.23
N MET A 380 63.58 118.70 13.84
CA MET A 380 64.29 117.82 14.81
C MET A 380 64.79 116.49 14.21
N LYS A 381 64.33 116.10 13.02
CA LYS A 381 64.71 114.89 12.30
C LYS A 381 65.93 115.11 11.39
N GLU A 382 66.24 116.37 11.05
CA GLU A 382 67.64 116.77 10.75
C GLU A 382 68.59 116.39 11.90
N LYS A 383 68.17 116.66 13.15
CA LYS A 383 69.06 116.63 14.32
C LYS A 383 69.30 115.23 14.90
N LEU A 384 68.54 114.18 14.51
CA LEU A 384 68.59 112.90 15.23
C LEU A 384 68.49 111.59 14.39
N LYS A 385 69.68 111.09 14.00
CA LYS A 385 70.07 109.66 13.89
C LYS A 385 69.50 108.80 12.73
N LEU A 386 70.17 107.77 12.18
CA LEU A 386 71.35 106.93 12.53
C LEU A 386 71.12 105.72 13.53
N LEU A 387 70.75 104.50 13.03
CA LEU A 387 71.22 103.09 13.40
C LEU A 387 70.29 101.93 14.07
N SER A 388 70.51 100.59 13.73
CA SER A 388 70.24 99.22 14.45
C SER A 388 69.14 98.10 14.07
N LYS A 389 69.41 96.72 14.19
CA LYS A 389 68.56 95.40 14.12
C LYS A 389 69.39 94.03 14.36
N LYS A 390 69.05 92.68 14.46
CA LYS A 390 67.89 91.65 14.52
C LYS A 390 68.12 90.41 15.56
N ALA A 391 67.93 89.03 15.51
CA ALA A 391 67.75 87.82 14.58
C ALA A 391 67.08 86.45 15.19
N GLN A 392 67.27 85.17 14.67
CA GLN A 392 66.50 83.82 14.86
C GLN A 392 67.37 82.47 14.59
N ILE A 393 67.12 81.08 14.57
CA ILE A 393 66.15 79.87 14.79
C ILE A 393 66.91 78.46 14.44
N GLU A 394 66.67 77.08 14.50
CA GLU A 394 65.89 75.83 15.05
C GLU A 394 66.53 74.44 14.48
N VAL A 395 66.24 73.06 14.52
CA VAL A 395 65.51 71.83 15.16
C VAL A 395 65.85 70.47 14.30
N SER A 396 65.72 69.07 14.42
CA SER A 396 65.26 67.78 15.16
C SER A 396 66.00 66.42 14.63
N LEU A 397 65.76 65.03 14.65
CA LEU A 397 64.87 63.85 15.12
C LEU A 397 65.46 62.33 14.82
N PRO A 398 64.99 61.09 15.32
CA PRO A 398 65.69 59.70 15.30
C PRO A 398 65.01 58.33 14.71
N LYS A 399 65.60 57.06 14.82
CA LYS A 399 65.18 55.66 14.25
C LYS A 399 65.69 54.24 14.91
N SER A 400 65.56 52.99 14.30
CA SER A 400 65.63 51.54 14.91
C SER A 400 66.20 50.26 14.06
N ILE A 401 66.12 48.92 14.48
CA ILE A 401 66.91 47.65 14.02
C ILE A 401 66.29 46.14 14.13
N SER A 402 66.93 44.97 13.70
CA SER A 402 66.47 43.47 13.76
C SER A 402 67.52 42.24 13.56
N GLY A 403 67.18 40.88 13.47
CA GLY A 403 68.08 39.61 13.43
C GLY A 403 67.61 38.12 12.96
N SER A 404 68.38 36.96 13.11
CA SER A 404 68.20 35.50 12.56
C SER A 404 68.74 34.25 13.46
N GLN A 405 69.00 32.89 13.20
CA GLN A 405 69.20 31.85 12.08
C GLN A 405 69.16 30.25 12.44
N LEU A 406 69.73 29.22 11.66
CA LEU A 406 69.61 27.66 11.71
C LEU A 406 70.98 26.79 11.56
N SER A 407 71.28 25.42 11.43
CA SER A 407 70.79 23.99 11.07
C SER A 407 71.70 22.79 11.69
N SER A 408 71.99 21.45 11.38
CA SER A 408 71.79 20.19 10.46
C SER A 408 72.46 18.82 11.11
N LEU A 409 72.78 17.53 10.66
CA LEU A 409 72.57 16.42 9.59
C LEU A 409 73.28 14.96 9.82
N GLN A 410 72.95 13.81 9.09
CA GLN A 410 73.64 12.43 8.78
C GLN A 410 73.81 11.19 9.80
N SER A 411 74.28 9.87 9.59
CA SER A 411 74.40 8.68 8.58
C SER A 411 75.06 7.34 9.26
N ILE A 412 75.46 6.06 8.84
CA ILE A 412 75.54 5.01 7.69
C ILE A 412 76.09 3.52 8.13
N GLY A 413 76.06 2.34 7.37
CA GLY A 413 76.81 1.01 7.67
C GLY A 413 76.64 -0.39 6.82
N PRO A 414 77.51 -1.51 6.88
CA PRO A 414 77.56 -2.76 5.95
C PRO A 414 78.10 -4.25 6.37
N THR A 415 78.11 -5.32 5.47
CA THR A 415 78.92 -6.68 5.31
C THR A 415 78.45 -8.14 5.80
N LEU A 416 78.94 -9.43 5.49
CA LEU A 416 79.56 -10.31 4.36
C LEU A 416 79.40 -11.97 4.38
N PRO A 417 80.36 -13.00 4.34
CA PRO A 417 80.27 -14.34 3.54
C PRO A 417 80.87 -15.81 4.01
N ALA A 418 80.62 -17.01 3.33
CA ALA A 418 81.35 -18.39 3.41
C ALA A 418 80.93 -19.55 2.37
N VAL A 419 81.41 -20.86 2.41
CA VAL A 419 81.43 -21.89 1.26
C VAL A 419 80.87 -23.38 1.43
N VAL A 420 80.17 -23.86 0.37
CA VAL A 420 79.76 -25.20 -0.23
C VAL A 420 80.16 -26.60 0.33
N LYS A 421 79.19 -27.55 0.34
CA LYS A 421 79.34 -29.00 -0.06
C LYS A 421 78.00 -29.73 -0.31
N ASP A 422 77.95 -30.67 -1.26
CA ASP A 422 76.75 -31.46 -1.60
C ASP A 422 76.25 -32.34 -0.44
N SER A 423 74.93 -32.36 -0.23
CA SER A 423 74.31 -32.83 1.02
C SER A 423 72.81 -33.12 0.83
N PRO A 424 72.13 -33.91 1.70
CA PRO A 424 70.67 -33.93 1.77
C PRO A 424 70.03 -32.54 2.00
N LEU A 425 70.79 -31.54 2.45
CA LEU A 425 70.37 -30.13 2.38
C LEU A 425 69.92 -29.77 0.96
N LEU A 426 70.58 -30.24 -0.10
CA LEU A 426 70.24 -29.91 -1.49
C LEU A 426 68.85 -30.43 -1.88
N MET A 427 68.39 -31.55 -1.30
CA MET A 427 67.04 -32.08 -1.52
C MET A 427 65.99 -31.28 -0.74
N GLN A 428 66.30 -30.91 0.51
CA GLN A 428 65.48 -30.01 1.32
C GLN A 428 65.41 -28.60 0.72
N GLU A 429 66.50 -28.16 0.08
CA GLU A 429 66.64 -26.90 -0.65
C GLU A 429 65.84 -26.96 -1.95
N ILE A 430 65.88 -28.06 -2.71
CA ILE A 430 64.98 -28.29 -3.86
C ILE A 430 63.51 -28.21 -3.43
N ASP A 431 63.11 -28.78 -2.29
CA ASP A 431 61.73 -28.68 -1.80
C ASP A 431 61.38 -27.29 -1.23
N ASN A 432 62.32 -26.60 -0.58
CA ASN A 432 62.15 -25.20 -0.18
C ASN A 432 62.07 -24.27 -1.40
N LEU A 433 62.86 -24.52 -2.46
CA LEU A 433 62.82 -23.81 -3.72
C LEU A 433 61.53 -24.11 -4.49
N LYS A 434 60.97 -25.33 -4.44
CA LYS A 434 59.60 -25.61 -4.94
C LYS A 434 58.56 -24.80 -4.17
N ARG A 435 58.64 -24.74 -2.84
CA ARG A 435 57.73 -23.95 -2.00
C ARG A 435 57.85 -22.45 -2.30
N LEU A 436 59.07 -21.93 -2.39
CA LEU A 436 59.36 -20.53 -2.70
C LEU A 436 58.95 -20.18 -4.13
N PHE A 437 59.20 -21.06 -5.11
CA PHE A 437 58.69 -20.93 -6.48
C PHE A 437 57.15 -20.97 -6.53
N HIS A 438 56.49 -21.77 -5.69
CA HIS A 438 55.03 -21.75 -5.55
C HIS A 438 54.52 -20.48 -4.87
N GLN A 439 55.24 -19.93 -3.88
CA GLN A 439 54.92 -18.63 -3.28
C GLN A 439 55.10 -17.49 -4.29
N GLU A 440 56.24 -17.40 -4.97
CA GLU A 440 56.51 -16.47 -6.08
C GLU A 440 55.49 -16.61 -7.21
N ARG A 441 55.17 -17.84 -7.63
CA ARG A 441 54.12 -18.09 -8.63
C ARG A 441 52.76 -17.57 -8.15
N ASN A 442 52.40 -17.78 -6.88
CA ASN A 442 51.11 -17.38 -6.34
C ASN A 442 51.03 -15.85 -6.16
N GLU A 443 52.09 -15.20 -5.68
CA GLU A 443 52.19 -13.74 -5.61
C GLU A 443 52.21 -13.12 -7.01
N ARG A 444 52.94 -13.69 -7.97
CA ARG A 444 52.89 -13.25 -9.38
C ARG A 444 51.49 -13.40 -9.98
N ILE A 445 50.79 -14.50 -9.73
CA ILE A 445 49.39 -14.71 -10.17
C ILE A 445 48.46 -13.69 -9.50
N LYS A 446 48.65 -13.42 -8.21
CA LYS A 446 47.88 -12.43 -7.42
C LYS A 446 48.11 -11.00 -7.93
N LEU A 447 49.34 -10.63 -8.27
CA LEU A 447 49.71 -9.34 -8.88
C LEU A 447 49.19 -9.23 -10.33
N GLN A 448 49.36 -10.26 -11.16
CA GLN A 448 48.84 -10.29 -12.54
C GLN A 448 47.31 -10.19 -12.57
N ASN A 449 46.62 -10.84 -11.64
CA ASN A 449 45.17 -10.76 -11.49
C ASN A 449 44.71 -9.57 -10.61
N GLN A 450 45.61 -8.75 -10.06
CA GLN A 450 45.25 -7.69 -9.11
C GLN A 450 44.22 -6.74 -9.71
N LYS A 451 44.48 -6.22 -10.92
CA LYS A 451 43.57 -5.31 -11.62
C LYS A 451 42.20 -5.93 -11.91
N VAL A 452 42.16 -7.24 -12.23
CA VAL A 452 40.91 -7.98 -12.46
C VAL A 452 40.14 -8.17 -11.15
N LYS A 453 40.86 -8.44 -10.05
CA LYS A 453 40.29 -8.54 -8.71
C LYS A 453 39.76 -7.19 -8.21
N GLU A 454 40.50 -6.09 -8.41
CA GLU A 454 40.05 -4.74 -8.10
C GLU A 454 38.78 -4.38 -8.88
N GLN A 455 38.72 -4.72 -10.18
CA GLN A 455 37.51 -4.55 -10.98
C GLN A 455 36.34 -5.38 -10.45
N LEU A 456 36.56 -6.63 -10.01
CA LEU A 456 35.53 -7.48 -9.42
C LEU A 456 35.07 -6.97 -8.05
N ASP A 457 36.01 -6.56 -7.19
CA ASP A 457 35.76 -6.04 -5.84
C ASP A 457 35.06 -4.66 -5.86
N THR A 458 35.08 -3.92 -6.99
CA THR A 458 34.25 -2.71 -7.17
C THR A 458 32.78 -2.99 -7.53
N LEU A 459 32.42 -4.24 -7.84
CA LEU A 459 31.03 -4.62 -8.11
C LEU A 459 30.29 -4.96 -6.81
N THR A 460 29.03 -4.54 -6.70
CA THR A 460 28.18 -4.88 -5.55
C THR A 460 27.99 -6.40 -5.45
N PRO A 461 28.22 -7.03 -4.28
CA PRO A 461 28.09 -8.47 -4.13
C PRO A 461 26.64 -8.92 -4.35
N LEU A 462 26.47 -9.98 -5.14
CA LEU A 462 25.15 -10.52 -5.48
C LEU A 462 24.43 -11.08 -4.23
N PRO A 463 23.12 -10.86 -4.09
CA PRO A 463 22.34 -11.41 -2.99
C PRO A 463 22.27 -12.93 -3.04
N SER A 464 22.73 -13.61 -1.99
CA SER A 464 22.65 -15.07 -1.87
C SER A 464 21.28 -15.51 -1.38
N PHE A 465 20.39 -15.85 -2.30
CA PHE A 465 19.09 -16.44 -1.98
C PHE A 465 19.24 -17.88 -1.51
N LYS A 466 19.20 -18.09 -0.19
CA LYS A 466 19.09 -19.41 0.42
C LYS A 466 17.62 -19.73 0.69
N ASN A 467 17.12 -20.83 0.12
CA ASN A 467 15.77 -21.35 0.37
C ASN A 467 15.73 -22.34 1.56
N ASP A 468 16.78 -22.36 2.39
CA ASP A 468 16.87 -23.18 3.59
C ASP A 468 15.83 -22.72 4.63
N ARG A 469 15.11 -23.65 5.27
CA ARG A 469 14.14 -23.29 6.32
C ARG A 469 14.87 -22.91 7.61
N ASP A 470 14.68 -21.66 8.04
CA ASP A 470 15.18 -21.17 9.33
C ASP A 470 14.10 -21.40 10.41
N GLU A 471 14.24 -22.48 11.17
CA GLU A 471 13.32 -22.86 12.25
C GLU A 471 13.20 -21.78 13.34
N VAL A 472 14.26 -21.01 13.58
CA VAL A 472 14.28 -19.94 14.58
C VAL A 472 13.45 -18.75 14.11
N LEU A 473 13.51 -18.40 12.81
CA LEU A 473 12.57 -17.44 12.20
C LEU A 473 11.14 -17.96 12.24
N GLU A 474 10.89 -19.21 11.82
CA GLU A 474 9.55 -19.80 11.87
C GLU A 474 8.94 -19.74 13.28
N ASN A 475 9.72 -20.09 14.30
CA ASN A 475 9.26 -20.10 15.69
C ASN A 475 9.04 -18.68 16.24
N LEU A 476 9.90 -17.70 15.89
CA LEU A 476 9.65 -16.29 16.22
C LEU A 476 8.41 -15.72 15.51
N PHE A 477 8.15 -16.11 14.26
CA PHE A 477 6.91 -15.72 13.57
C PHE A 477 5.67 -16.36 14.22
N LYS A 478 5.74 -17.62 14.63
CA LYS A 478 4.66 -18.32 15.36
C LYS A 478 4.39 -17.68 16.74
N GLU A 479 5.44 -17.36 17.50
CA GLU A 479 5.33 -16.65 18.79
C GLU A 479 4.77 -15.22 18.61
N GLY A 480 5.26 -14.47 17.62
CA GLY A 480 4.77 -13.12 17.31
C GLY A 480 3.32 -13.11 16.83
N ALA A 481 2.91 -14.07 16.01
CA ALA A 481 1.53 -14.19 15.52
C ALA A 481 0.55 -14.59 16.63
N THR A 482 0.94 -15.51 17.51
CA THR A 482 0.12 -15.91 18.68
C THR A 482 0.01 -14.78 19.68
N LEU A 483 1.10 -14.08 20.03
CA LEU A 483 1.06 -12.93 20.92
C LEU A 483 0.25 -11.76 20.35
N LYS A 484 0.37 -11.49 19.04
CA LYS A 484 -0.49 -10.50 18.34
C LYS A 484 -1.97 -10.89 18.43
N LYS A 485 -2.31 -12.17 18.30
CA LYS A 485 -3.68 -12.70 18.47
C LYS A 485 -4.17 -12.56 19.92
N GLU A 486 -3.34 -12.86 20.91
CA GLU A 486 -3.66 -12.64 22.33
C GLU A 486 -4.00 -11.17 22.61
N ILE A 487 -3.10 -10.25 22.23
CA ILE A 487 -3.26 -8.80 22.44
C ILE A 487 -4.52 -8.27 21.73
N LEU A 488 -4.73 -8.63 20.45
CA LEU A 488 -5.95 -8.24 19.73
C LEU A 488 -7.21 -8.82 20.37
N SER A 489 -7.17 -10.05 20.90
CA SER A 489 -8.32 -10.67 21.58
C SER A 489 -8.67 -9.99 22.91
N ALA A 490 -7.68 -9.45 23.63
CA ALA A 490 -7.90 -8.65 24.84
C ALA A 490 -8.46 -7.25 24.52
N LEU A 491 -7.94 -6.61 23.46
CA LEU A 491 -8.42 -5.29 23.01
C LEU A 491 -9.82 -5.30 22.39
N THR A 492 -10.25 -6.43 21.81
CA THR A 492 -11.56 -6.53 21.11
C THR A 492 -12.68 -7.16 21.94
N LYS A 493 -12.36 -7.84 23.05
CA LYS A 493 -13.35 -8.46 23.93
C LYS A 493 -13.35 -7.78 25.29
N SER A 494 -14.22 -6.79 25.46
CA SER A 494 -14.60 -6.26 26.78
C SER A 494 -15.23 -7.37 27.62
N SER A 495 -14.40 -7.98 28.47
CA SER A 495 -14.84 -8.88 29.52
C SER A 495 -15.67 -8.09 30.55
N PHE A 496 -16.71 -8.72 31.10
CA PHE A 496 -17.51 -8.18 32.20
C PHE A 496 -17.70 -9.28 33.26
N PRO A 497 -17.73 -8.95 34.57
CA PRO A 497 -17.98 -9.93 35.60
C PRO A 497 -19.40 -10.50 35.45
N PRO A 498 -19.61 -11.83 35.60
CA PRO A 498 -20.93 -12.45 35.50
C PRO A 498 -21.78 -12.11 36.73
N MET A 499 -22.39 -10.92 36.73
CA MET A 499 -23.13 -10.35 37.86
C MET A 499 -24.23 -11.27 38.40
N TYR A 500 -24.84 -12.10 37.55
CA TYR A 500 -25.84 -13.11 37.92
C TYR A 500 -25.30 -14.25 38.81
N LYS A 501 -23.97 -14.39 38.96
CA LYS A 501 -23.32 -15.34 39.89
C LYS A 501 -22.88 -14.69 41.21
N VAL A 502 -23.09 -13.38 41.39
CA VAL A 502 -22.64 -12.64 42.57
C VAL A 502 -23.73 -12.60 43.63
N LYS A 503 -23.39 -12.91 44.89
CA LYS A 503 -24.34 -12.79 46.01
C LYS A 503 -24.86 -11.35 46.14
N PRO A 504 -26.15 -11.13 46.45
CA PRO A 504 -26.69 -9.79 46.72
C PRO A 504 -25.81 -9.02 47.72
N GLY A 505 -25.61 -7.73 47.45
CA GLY A 505 -24.67 -6.86 48.19
C GLY A 505 -23.22 -6.90 47.71
N ASN A 506 -22.70 -8.05 47.25
CA ASN A 506 -21.26 -8.22 46.96
C ASN A 506 -20.81 -7.77 45.56
N GLY A 507 -21.66 -7.03 44.83
CA GLY A 507 -21.42 -6.58 43.45
C GLY A 507 -20.18 -5.69 43.30
N ALA A 508 -19.97 -4.74 44.22
CA ALA A 508 -18.83 -3.82 44.16
C ALA A 508 -17.47 -4.55 44.25
N GLU A 509 -17.40 -5.64 45.00
CA GLU A 509 -16.18 -6.45 45.15
C GLU A 509 -15.93 -7.37 43.94
N ALA A 510 -16.99 -7.84 43.27
CA ALA A 510 -16.87 -8.54 42.00
C ALA A 510 -16.27 -7.64 40.91
N TRP A 511 -16.69 -6.37 40.84
CA TRP A 511 -16.08 -5.37 39.95
C TRP A 511 -14.62 -5.08 40.31
N ARG A 512 -14.29 -4.88 41.60
CA ARG A 512 -12.89 -4.65 42.03
C ARG A 512 -11.96 -5.79 41.60
N ARG A 513 -12.38 -7.05 41.78
CA ARG A 513 -11.60 -8.22 41.36
C ARG A 513 -11.46 -8.29 39.84
N HIS A 514 -12.55 -8.09 39.10
CA HIS A 514 -12.51 -8.08 37.62
C HIS A 514 -11.56 -7.00 37.05
N PHE A 515 -11.58 -5.78 37.59
CA PHE A 515 -10.64 -4.74 37.19
C PHE A 515 -9.19 -5.05 37.55
N LEU A 516 -8.94 -5.76 38.66
CA LEU A 516 -7.60 -6.23 39.02
C LEU A 516 -7.12 -7.35 38.08
N GLU A 517 -7.99 -8.33 37.80
CA GLU A 517 -7.74 -9.44 36.87
C GLU A 517 -7.42 -8.94 35.44
N GLU A 518 -8.20 -8.01 34.88
CA GLU A 518 -7.93 -7.43 33.56
C GLU A 518 -6.69 -6.51 33.56
N ARG A 519 -6.43 -5.76 34.63
CA ARG A 519 -5.19 -4.99 34.78
C ARG A 519 -3.96 -5.91 34.74
N ASP A 520 -4.01 -7.00 35.49
CA ASP A 520 -2.90 -7.95 35.61
C ASP A 520 -2.70 -8.74 34.31
N ARG A 521 -3.79 -9.06 33.60
CA ARG A 521 -3.78 -9.60 32.24
C ARG A 521 -3.11 -8.65 31.24
N ILE A 522 -3.45 -7.36 31.25
CA ILE A 522 -2.85 -6.33 30.38
C ILE A 522 -1.36 -6.14 30.71
N LEU A 523 -0.99 -6.13 32.00
CA LEU A 523 0.41 -6.06 32.43
C LEU A 523 1.20 -7.30 31.98
N SER A 524 0.64 -8.50 32.11
CA SER A 524 1.23 -9.75 31.63
C SER A 524 1.47 -9.73 30.11
N LEU A 525 0.48 -9.31 29.32
CA LEU A 525 0.60 -9.15 27.87
C LEU A 525 1.67 -8.11 27.49
N LYS A 526 1.77 -7.00 28.23
CA LYS A 526 2.82 -5.99 28.04
C LYS A 526 4.21 -6.54 28.34
N LEU A 527 4.37 -7.35 29.39
CA LEU A 527 5.63 -8.01 29.72
C LEU A 527 6.03 -9.04 28.65
N LYS A 528 5.10 -9.88 28.19
CA LYS A 528 5.32 -10.78 27.04
C LYS A 528 5.78 -10.01 25.80
N ALA A 529 5.17 -8.87 25.49
CA ALA A 529 5.53 -8.05 24.33
C ALA A 529 6.95 -7.49 24.42
N VAL A 530 7.38 -7.00 25.59
CA VAL A 530 8.76 -6.53 25.81
C VAL A 530 9.77 -7.67 25.72
N GLN A 531 9.45 -8.84 26.27
CA GLN A 531 10.30 -10.04 26.16
C GLN A 531 10.42 -10.53 24.70
N PHE A 532 9.33 -10.56 23.95
CA PHE A 532 9.34 -10.91 22.53
C PHE A 532 10.13 -9.90 21.69
N GLN A 533 9.97 -8.60 21.95
CA GLN A 533 10.77 -7.55 21.31
C GLN A 533 12.28 -7.74 21.58
N ALA A 534 12.66 -8.10 22.81
CA ALA A 534 14.04 -8.39 23.16
C ALA A 534 14.59 -9.63 22.44
N LYS A 535 13.81 -10.72 22.34
CA LYS A 535 14.16 -11.91 21.53
C LYS A 535 14.44 -11.54 20.07
N VAL A 536 13.51 -10.82 19.43
CA VAL A 536 13.62 -10.42 18.02
C VAL A 536 14.81 -9.49 17.80
N ALA A 537 15.06 -8.54 18.70
CA ALA A 537 16.24 -7.67 18.64
C ALA A 537 17.54 -8.47 18.75
N ALA A 538 17.68 -9.35 19.74
CA ALA A 538 18.87 -10.18 19.94
C ALA A 538 19.14 -11.09 18.72
N GLU A 539 18.11 -11.68 18.11
CA GLU A 539 18.27 -12.54 16.94
C GLU A 539 18.60 -11.75 15.66
N THR A 540 18.08 -10.52 15.54
CA THR A 540 18.45 -9.58 14.46
C THR A 540 19.92 -9.17 14.57
N ILE A 541 20.40 -8.93 15.80
CA ILE A 541 21.81 -8.62 16.10
C ILE A 541 22.73 -9.81 15.77
N LYS A 542 22.34 -11.05 16.14
CA LYS A 542 23.10 -12.27 15.77
C LYS A 542 23.25 -12.44 14.26
N ARG A 543 22.16 -12.30 13.49
CA ARG A 543 22.19 -12.52 12.02
C ARG A 543 22.94 -11.42 11.26
N LYS A 544 23.09 -10.22 11.82
CA LYS A 544 23.85 -9.12 11.21
C LYS A 544 25.36 -9.28 11.50
N ARG A 545 26.13 -9.71 10.49
CA ARG A 545 27.61 -9.71 10.56
C ARG A 545 28.13 -8.32 10.95
N GLY A 546 28.92 -8.24 12.03
CA GLY A 546 29.44 -6.99 12.59
C GLY A 546 28.42 -6.17 13.42
N GLY A 547 27.19 -6.65 13.63
CA GLY A 547 26.16 -5.97 14.42
C GLY A 547 26.26 -6.18 15.93
N LYS A 548 27.08 -7.14 16.39
CA LYS A 548 27.30 -7.47 17.81
C LYS A 548 28.68 -7.04 18.30
N ILE A 549 28.78 -6.70 19.58
CA ILE A 549 30.03 -6.63 20.34
C ILE A 549 30.42 -8.06 20.75
N GLU A 550 31.72 -8.35 20.83
CA GLU A 550 32.23 -9.61 21.37
C GLU A 550 32.22 -9.56 22.90
N ALA A 551 31.44 -10.44 23.53
CA ALA A 551 31.25 -10.56 24.97
C ALA A 551 30.73 -11.96 25.31
N ASP A 552 31.14 -12.51 26.45
CA ASP A 552 30.95 -13.94 26.77
C ASP A 552 29.54 -14.28 27.26
N PHE A 553 28.89 -13.37 28.00
CA PHE A 553 27.63 -13.66 28.70
C PHE A 553 26.37 -13.36 27.88
N THR A 554 26.35 -12.24 27.14
CA THR A 554 25.15 -11.73 26.47
C THR A 554 25.47 -10.95 25.20
N ILE A 555 24.56 -11.00 24.23
CA ILE A 555 24.68 -10.31 22.94
C ILE A 555 24.36 -8.82 23.12
N PHE A 556 25.38 -7.96 23.01
CA PHE A 556 25.20 -6.51 22.95
C PHE A 556 25.26 -6.01 21.50
N PRO A 557 24.37 -5.11 21.05
CA PRO A 557 24.50 -4.45 19.77
C PRO A 557 25.71 -3.50 19.76
N THR A 558 26.33 -3.31 18.59
CA THR A 558 27.23 -2.16 18.38
C THR A 558 26.45 -0.85 18.42
N LYS A 559 27.13 0.30 18.58
CA LYS A 559 26.47 1.63 18.65
C LYS A 559 25.72 1.94 17.36
N GLU A 560 26.26 1.46 16.24
CA GLU A 560 25.76 1.58 14.88
C GLU A 560 24.51 0.70 14.71
N MET A 561 24.55 -0.55 15.20
CA MET A 561 23.41 -1.47 15.18
C MET A 561 22.27 -0.97 16.08
N ALA A 562 22.59 -0.41 17.25
CA ALA A 562 21.60 0.18 18.16
C ALA A 562 20.86 1.37 17.52
N LYS A 563 21.57 2.25 16.80
CA LYS A 563 20.95 3.30 15.99
C LYS A 563 20.08 2.74 14.86
N ALA A 564 20.61 1.81 14.07
CA ALA A 564 19.90 1.20 12.94
C ALA A 564 18.60 0.48 13.37
N LEU A 565 18.55 -0.09 14.58
CA LEU A 565 17.33 -0.67 15.15
C LEU A 565 16.25 0.38 15.52
N THR A 566 16.63 1.64 15.70
CA THR A 566 15.68 2.76 15.92
C THR A 566 15.31 3.49 14.61
N GLU A 567 16.25 3.58 13.67
CA GLU A 567 16.14 4.30 12.38
C GLU A 567 15.31 3.52 11.34
N THR A 568 14.07 3.19 11.69
CA THR A 568 13.11 2.40 10.88
C THR A 568 12.45 3.16 9.72
N LYS A 569 12.89 4.39 9.41
CA LYS A 569 12.31 5.25 8.35
C LYS A 569 13.41 5.99 7.61
N SER A 570 13.27 6.08 6.29
CA SER A 570 14.16 6.85 5.41
C SER A 570 14.17 8.34 5.78
N VAL A 571 15.38 8.92 5.87
CA VAL A 571 15.57 10.34 6.18
C VAL A 571 15.32 11.18 4.93
N LYS A 572 14.44 12.18 5.02
CA LYS A 572 14.13 13.07 3.89
C LYS A 572 15.21 14.13 3.72
N VAL A 573 16.15 13.88 2.81
CA VAL A 573 17.28 14.79 2.52
C VAL A 573 16.87 16.01 1.69
N GLY A 574 15.88 15.88 0.79
CA GLY A 574 15.43 16.99 -0.06
C GLY A 574 14.35 16.60 -1.07
N TYR A 575 14.18 17.42 -2.11
CA TYR A 575 13.31 17.15 -3.25
C TYR A 575 13.94 17.70 -4.54
N LEU A 576 13.75 17.00 -5.67
CA LEU A 576 14.15 17.46 -7.00
C LEU A 576 12.89 17.78 -7.82
N LYS A 577 12.88 18.92 -8.51
CA LYS A 577 11.76 19.36 -9.36
C LYS A 577 12.13 19.26 -10.83
N ILE A 578 11.73 18.17 -11.48
CA ILE A 578 11.94 17.96 -12.91
C ILE A 578 10.96 18.84 -13.73
N PRO A 579 11.39 19.51 -14.82
CA PRO A 579 10.50 20.28 -15.70
C PRO A 579 9.44 19.42 -16.40
N LYS A 580 8.27 20.01 -16.68
CA LYS A 580 7.17 19.32 -17.39
C LYS A 580 7.55 18.89 -18.82
N SER A 581 8.52 19.55 -19.45
CA SER A 581 9.05 19.21 -20.78
C SER A 581 9.80 17.88 -20.84
N CYS A 582 10.14 17.29 -19.68
CA CYS A 582 10.82 15.99 -19.59
C CYS A 582 9.85 14.82 -19.33
N LEU A 583 8.53 15.08 -19.29
CA LEU A 583 7.50 14.03 -19.16
C LEU A 583 7.03 13.58 -20.55
N PRO A 584 6.79 12.28 -20.78
CA PRO A 584 6.12 11.82 -21.99
C PRO A 584 4.68 12.34 -22.03
N THR A 585 4.17 12.63 -23.23
CA THR A 585 2.95 13.44 -23.49
C THR A 585 1.68 12.95 -22.78
N ASN A 586 1.62 11.68 -22.38
CA ASN A 586 0.46 11.06 -21.74
C ASN A 586 0.52 11.04 -20.19
N GLU A 587 1.64 11.45 -19.56
CA GLU A 587 1.80 11.38 -18.11
C GLU A 587 1.51 12.69 -17.38
N LYS A 588 0.69 12.61 -16.32
CA LYS A 588 0.38 13.73 -15.43
C LYS A 588 1.52 13.89 -14.40
N PRO A 589 1.92 15.12 -14.03
CA PRO A 589 2.92 15.36 -12.99
C PRO A 589 2.54 14.67 -11.66
N ARG A 590 3.49 13.93 -11.09
CA ARG A 590 3.34 13.16 -9.85
C ARG A 590 4.53 13.37 -8.92
N ILE A 591 4.32 13.18 -7.62
CA ILE A 591 5.41 13.12 -6.64
C ILE A 591 5.85 11.65 -6.53
N VAL A 592 7.11 11.39 -6.84
CA VAL A 592 7.74 10.08 -6.63
C VAL A 592 8.60 10.15 -5.37
N ASN A 593 8.32 9.30 -4.38
CA ASN A 593 9.21 9.11 -3.25
C ASN A 593 10.32 8.15 -3.69
N LEU A 594 11.50 8.67 -3.99
CA LEU A 594 12.66 7.88 -4.38
C LEU A 594 13.52 7.60 -3.14
N GLU A 595 13.61 6.34 -2.72
CA GLU A 595 14.53 5.93 -1.67
C GLU A 595 15.88 5.57 -2.29
N LEU A 596 16.96 6.10 -1.71
CA LEU A 596 18.32 5.98 -2.22
C LEU A 596 19.27 5.62 -1.08
N ASP A 597 20.28 4.80 -1.38
CA ASP A 597 21.47 4.71 -0.55
C ASP A 597 22.36 5.97 -0.70
N PHE A 598 23.36 6.06 0.18
CA PHE A 598 24.29 7.19 0.23
C PHE A 598 25.15 7.32 -1.05
N GLU A 599 25.52 6.22 -1.69
CA GLU A 599 26.35 6.26 -2.89
C GLU A 599 25.60 6.78 -4.10
N ASN A 600 24.38 6.29 -4.32
CA ASN A 600 23.55 6.69 -5.44
C ASN A 600 23.02 8.12 -5.25
N LEU A 601 22.78 8.55 -4.01
CA LEU A 601 22.61 9.97 -3.67
C LEU A 601 23.86 10.80 -4.02
N GLN A 602 25.08 10.34 -3.70
CA GLN A 602 26.31 11.04 -4.11
C GLN A 602 26.51 11.08 -5.63
N LYS A 603 26.19 10.00 -6.35
CA LYS A 603 26.27 9.94 -7.83
C LYS A 603 25.32 10.98 -8.45
N ILE A 604 24.08 11.05 -7.96
CA ILE A 604 23.08 12.04 -8.38
C ILE A 604 23.50 13.47 -8.02
N LEU A 605 24.04 13.71 -6.82
CA LEU A 605 24.53 15.04 -6.45
C LEU A 605 25.71 15.48 -7.34
N LYS A 606 26.60 14.56 -7.74
CA LYS A 606 27.69 14.86 -8.68
C LYS A 606 27.18 15.19 -10.08
N THR A 607 26.17 14.48 -10.61
CA THR A 607 25.56 14.78 -11.92
C THR A 607 24.56 15.93 -11.92
N LEU A 608 24.23 16.50 -10.75
CA LEU A 608 23.47 17.76 -10.61
C LEU A 608 24.37 18.98 -10.32
N LEU A 609 25.68 18.77 -10.18
CA LEU A 609 26.71 19.79 -9.96
C LEU A 609 27.71 19.89 -11.15
N GLN A 610 27.46 19.12 -12.21
CA GLN A 610 28.12 19.18 -13.51
C GLN A 610 27.15 19.75 -14.56
#